data_AF-A0A432KIU9-F1
#
_entry.id   AF-A0A432KIU9-F1
#
_cell.length_a   1.000
_cell.length_b   1.000
_cell.length_c   1.000
_cell.angle_alpha   90.00
_cell.angle_beta   90.00
_cell.angle_gamma   90.00
#
_symmetry.space_group_name_H-M   'P 1'
#
loop_
_entity.id
_entity.type
_entity.pdbx_description
1 polymer ?
#
loop_
_entity_poly.entity_id
_entity_poly.type
_entity_poly.pdbx_seq_one_letter_code
_entity_poly.pdbx_strand_id
1 'polypeptide(L)'
;MVLYGFEFSHQPFSFSLIGDVLKDQLWQSFSFRMMGMNTTLTVFGTILGGGYGMLWRKIREKRLLIDKQERLLQRDINKIIEMGENERVEFKSSIRYDYNKKTPSRDLELVIAKTIVGFMNSRGGKLIIGVDDTGEILGLESDFKTLRHKNTDGYERKIFEIIANNIGQQYSFKNHVSFHQIQGEKVCVVDIENSPEPAYLSKGENTVFFTRNGNATCPLTVKETVEYLEMRK
;
A
#
# COMPACT_ATOMS: atom_id res chain seq x y z
N MET A 1 20.10 -18.54 -42.64
CA MET A 1 20.77 -19.63 -43.40
C MET A 1 20.18 -21.02 -43.13
N VAL A 2 18.95 -21.14 -42.60
CA VAL A 2 18.21 -22.42 -42.49
C VAL A 2 17.22 -22.56 -43.66
N LEU A 3 16.58 -21.45 -44.03
CA LEU A 3 15.70 -21.32 -45.21
C LEU A 3 16.39 -21.79 -46.51
N TYR A 4 17.67 -21.46 -46.70
CA TYR A 4 18.44 -21.84 -47.89
C TYR A 4 18.71 -23.36 -47.98
N GLY A 5 18.80 -24.06 -46.85
CA GLY A 5 18.97 -25.52 -46.82
C GLY A 5 17.68 -26.25 -47.15
N PHE A 6 16.54 -25.69 -46.74
CA PHE A 6 15.21 -26.20 -47.08
C PHE A 6 14.85 -25.98 -48.56
N GLU A 7 15.27 -24.85 -49.13
CA GLU A 7 14.98 -24.49 -50.52
C GLU A 7 15.70 -25.40 -51.54
N PHE A 8 16.86 -25.96 -51.18
CA PHE A 8 17.63 -26.87 -52.03
C PHE A 8 17.37 -28.37 -51.80
N SER A 9 16.68 -28.75 -50.71
CA SER A 9 16.27 -30.14 -50.49
C SER A 9 14.87 -30.35 -51.09
N HIS A 10 14.77 -30.93 -52.27
CA HIS A 10 13.48 -31.29 -52.92
C HIS A 10 12.70 -32.41 -52.18
N GLN A 11 12.60 -32.37 -50.85
CA GLN A 11 11.86 -33.32 -50.02
C GLN A 11 10.64 -32.66 -49.37
N PRO A 12 9.52 -33.39 -49.19
CA PRO A 12 8.31 -32.83 -48.58
C PRO A 12 8.60 -32.40 -47.14
N PHE A 13 8.10 -31.22 -46.76
CA PHE A 13 8.26 -30.66 -45.42
C PHE A 13 7.76 -31.66 -44.35
N SER A 14 8.67 -32.16 -43.52
CA SER A 14 8.35 -33.02 -42.37
C SER A 14 9.04 -32.47 -41.11
N PHE A 15 8.36 -32.58 -39.97
CA PHE A 15 8.90 -32.13 -38.68
C PHE A 15 10.18 -32.88 -38.27
N SER A 16 10.36 -34.14 -38.69
CA SER A 16 11.63 -34.86 -38.47
C SER A 16 12.78 -34.27 -39.28
N LEU A 17 12.52 -33.90 -40.54
CA LEU A 17 13.52 -33.32 -41.44
C LEU A 17 14.02 -31.96 -40.91
N ILE A 18 13.13 -31.15 -40.31
CA ILE A 18 13.49 -29.89 -39.67
C ILE A 18 14.43 -30.14 -38.49
N GLY A 19 14.14 -31.14 -37.66
CA GLY A 19 14.98 -31.51 -36.51
C GLY A 19 16.38 -31.94 -36.93
N ASP A 20 16.48 -32.77 -37.96
CA ASP A 20 17.76 -33.29 -38.45
C ASP A 20 18.61 -32.20 -39.11
N VAL A 21 18.01 -31.36 -39.96
CA VAL A 21 18.71 -30.22 -40.60
C VAL A 21 19.16 -29.19 -39.57
N LEU A 22 18.33 -28.88 -38.57
CA LEU A 22 18.72 -27.97 -37.49
C LEU A 22 19.86 -28.55 -36.66
N LYS A 23 19.83 -29.85 -36.36
CA LYS A 23 20.87 -30.54 -35.59
C LYS A 23 22.21 -30.56 -36.33
N ASP A 24 22.19 -30.86 -37.64
CA ASP A 24 23.40 -30.87 -38.46
C ASP A 24 23.97 -29.46 -38.63
N GLN A 25 23.14 -28.45 -38.86
CA GLN A 25 23.59 -27.06 -38.93
C GLN A 25 24.10 -26.55 -37.58
N LEU A 26 23.50 -26.96 -36.46
CA LEU A 26 24.01 -26.66 -35.12
C LEU A 26 25.40 -27.24 -34.91
N TRP A 27 25.58 -28.53 -35.20
CA TRP A 27 26.89 -29.19 -35.06
C TRP A 27 27.96 -28.57 -35.96
N GLN A 28 27.62 -28.22 -37.19
CA GLN A 28 28.53 -27.51 -38.10
C GLN A 28 28.88 -26.11 -37.58
N SER A 29 27.95 -25.42 -36.92
CA SER A 29 28.17 -24.10 -36.30
C SER A 29 29.17 -24.14 -35.13
N PHE A 30 29.38 -25.30 -34.51
CA PHE A 30 30.42 -25.52 -33.48
C PHE A 30 31.74 -26.08 -34.04
N SER A 31 31.90 -26.19 -35.37
CA SER A 31 33.14 -26.71 -35.98
C SER A 31 34.33 -25.74 -35.80
N PHE A 32 35.54 -26.31 -35.80
CA PHE A 32 36.81 -25.56 -35.63
C PHE A 32 37.02 -24.45 -36.68
N ARG A 33 36.37 -24.55 -37.85
CA ARG A 33 36.48 -23.58 -38.96
C ARG A 33 35.77 -22.25 -38.68
N MET A 34 34.73 -22.25 -37.83
CA MET A 34 33.95 -21.06 -37.45
C MET A 34 34.35 -20.49 -36.09
N MET A 35 35.49 -20.94 -35.54
CA MET A 35 35.99 -20.56 -34.21
C MET A 35 36.09 -19.03 -34.03
N GLY A 36 36.49 -18.27 -35.06
CA GLY A 36 36.58 -16.81 -35.00
C GLY A 36 35.24 -16.07 -34.88
N MET A 37 34.13 -16.65 -35.35
CA MET A 37 32.78 -16.07 -35.18
C MET A 37 32.17 -16.45 -33.81
N ASN A 38 32.47 -17.65 -33.31
CA ASN A 38 32.00 -18.07 -31.99
C ASN A 38 32.71 -17.31 -30.86
N THR A 39 33.96 -16.89 -31.05
CA THR A 39 34.67 -16.04 -30.08
C THR A 39 34.04 -14.66 -30.00
N THR A 40 33.64 -14.03 -31.10
CA THR A 40 32.98 -12.71 -31.07
C THR A 40 31.61 -12.80 -30.38
N LEU A 41 30.82 -13.83 -30.70
CA LEU A 41 29.55 -14.10 -30.00
C LEU A 41 29.75 -14.33 -28.50
N THR A 42 30.81 -15.02 -28.10
CA THR A 42 31.13 -15.24 -26.68
C THR A 42 31.54 -13.93 -25.99
N VAL A 43 32.33 -13.08 -26.65
CA VAL A 43 32.72 -11.76 -26.13
C VAL A 43 31.49 -10.85 -25.98
N PHE A 44 30.63 -10.78 -27.00
CA PHE A 44 29.38 -10.03 -26.90
C PHE A 44 28.45 -10.58 -25.81
N GLY A 45 28.30 -11.91 -25.74
CA GLY A 45 27.48 -12.58 -24.73
C GLY A 45 28.00 -12.38 -23.31
N THR A 46 29.31 -12.37 -23.10
CA THR A 46 29.91 -12.11 -21.78
C THR A 46 29.78 -10.65 -21.38
N ILE A 47 29.93 -9.69 -22.31
CA ILE A 47 29.72 -8.27 -22.04
C ILE A 47 28.24 -8.00 -21.70
N LEU A 48 27.32 -8.48 -22.55
CA LEU A 48 25.88 -8.32 -22.34
C LEU A 48 25.40 -9.05 -21.08
N GLY A 49 25.84 -10.29 -20.88
CA GLY A 49 25.51 -11.11 -19.72
C GLY A 49 26.08 -10.55 -18.42
N GLY A 50 27.31 -10.05 -18.44
CA GLY A 50 27.94 -9.38 -17.29
C GLY A 50 27.20 -8.08 -16.91
N GLY A 51 26.87 -7.25 -17.91
CA GLY A 51 26.07 -6.04 -17.70
C GLY A 51 24.67 -6.34 -17.15
N TYR A 52 23.98 -7.32 -17.74
CA TYR A 52 22.69 -7.80 -17.27
C TYR A 52 22.76 -8.39 -15.85
N GLY A 53 23.79 -9.19 -15.57
CA GLY A 53 24.05 -9.76 -14.25
C GLY A 53 24.29 -8.70 -13.18
N MET A 54 25.02 -7.63 -13.51
CA MET A 54 25.24 -6.51 -12.60
C MET A 54 23.95 -5.74 -12.30
N LEU A 55 23.13 -5.49 -13.32
CA LEU A 55 21.79 -4.88 -13.15
C LEU A 55 20.88 -5.78 -12.30
N TRP A 56 20.85 -7.08 -12.58
CA TRP A 56 20.09 -8.05 -11.79
C TRP A 56 20.53 -8.11 -10.34
N ARG A 57 21.83 -8.06 -10.08
CA ARG A 57 22.36 -8.06 -8.71
C ARG A 57 21.90 -6.82 -7.94
N LYS A 58 22.01 -5.63 -8.55
CA LYS A 58 21.51 -4.38 -7.95
C LYS A 58 20.00 -4.42 -7.71
N ILE A 59 19.23 -4.94 -8.66
CA ILE A 59 17.78 -5.09 -8.52
C ILE A 59 17.45 -6.07 -7.38
N ARG A 60 18.18 -7.18 -7.26
CA ARG A 60 18.00 -8.18 -6.20
C ARG A 60 18.33 -7.63 -4.81
N GLU A 61 19.44 -6.91 -4.67
CA GLU A 61 19.83 -6.27 -3.41
C GLU A 61 18.77 -5.27 -2.94
N LYS A 62 18.26 -4.41 -3.84
CA LYS A 62 17.18 -3.47 -3.51
C LYS A 62 15.88 -4.18 -3.09
N ARG A 63 15.50 -5.27 -3.77
CA ARG A 63 14.33 -6.07 -3.38
C ARG A 63 14.47 -6.64 -1.97
N LEU A 64 15.65 -7.14 -1.62
CA LEU A 64 15.92 -7.68 -0.28
C LEU A 64 15.81 -6.60 0.81
N LEU A 65 16.24 -5.37 0.52
CA LEU A 65 16.12 -4.24 1.45
C LEU A 65 14.66 -3.84 1.66
N ILE A 66 13.87 -3.76 0.58
CA ILE A 66 12.43 -3.45 0.65
C ILE A 66 11.70 -4.49 1.50
N ASP A 67 11.93 -5.77 1.22
CA ASP A 67 11.32 -6.88 1.97
C ASP A 67 11.73 -6.89 3.46
N LYS A 68 12.97 -6.49 3.78
CA LYS A 68 13.40 -6.31 5.17
C LYS A 68 12.66 -5.14 5.83
N GLN A 69 12.49 -4.02 5.13
CA GLN A 69 11.78 -2.85 5.65
C GLN A 69 10.29 -3.14 5.85
N GLU A 70 9.64 -3.82 4.91
CA GLU A 70 8.24 -4.25 5.04
C GLU A 70 8.04 -5.15 6.26
N ARG A 71 8.92 -6.12 6.49
CA ARG A 71 8.87 -6.99 7.67
C ARG A 71 9.04 -6.22 8.99
N LEU A 72 9.89 -5.20 9.01
CA LEU A 72 10.07 -4.34 10.19
C LEU A 72 8.79 -3.53 10.45
N LEU A 73 8.22 -2.90 9.42
CA LEU A 73 6.96 -2.15 9.52
C LEU A 73 5.82 -3.04 10.02
N GLN A 74 5.67 -4.24 9.46
CA GLN A 74 4.68 -5.22 9.92
C GLN A 74 4.87 -5.58 11.39
N ARG A 75 6.11 -5.81 11.83
CA ARG A 75 6.41 -6.11 13.22
C ARG A 75 6.07 -4.94 14.13
N ASP A 76 6.36 -3.72 13.71
CA ASP A 76 6.09 -2.53 14.51
C ASP A 76 4.58 -2.26 14.63
N ILE A 77 3.80 -2.48 13.58
CA ILE A 77 2.34 -2.36 13.67
C ILE A 77 1.74 -3.46 14.53
N ASN A 78 2.21 -4.71 14.41
CA ASN A 78 1.77 -5.78 15.30
C ASN A 78 2.03 -5.45 16.77
N LYS A 79 3.20 -4.89 17.10
CA LYS A 79 3.48 -4.42 18.47
C LYS A 79 2.53 -3.32 18.91
N ILE A 80 2.18 -2.38 18.02
CA ILE A 80 1.21 -1.32 18.35
C ILE A 80 -0.16 -1.93 18.65
N ILE A 81 -0.58 -2.93 17.87
CA ILE A 81 -1.83 -3.67 18.09
C ILE A 81 -1.78 -4.41 19.43
N GLU A 82 -0.69 -5.12 19.73
CA GLU A 82 -0.47 -5.83 21.01
C GLU A 82 -0.48 -4.89 22.22
N MET A 83 0.04 -3.66 22.07
CA MET A 83 0.02 -2.64 23.13
C MET A 83 -1.37 -2.06 23.38
N GLY A 84 -2.32 -2.26 22.47
CA GLY A 84 -3.69 -1.79 22.59
C GLY A 84 -3.89 -0.30 22.33
N GLU A 85 -5.15 0.12 22.41
CA GLU A 85 -5.55 1.52 22.28
C GLU A 85 -4.99 2.39 23.41
N ASN A 86 -4.59 3.61 23.08
CA ASN A 86 -4.04 4.56 24.05
C ASN A 86 -4.30 6.01 23.62
N GLU A 87 -3.68 6.98 24.29
CA GLU A 87 -3.86 8.40 23.98
C GLU A 87 -3.55 8.75 22.52
N ARG A 88 -2.61 8.02 21.90
CA ARG A 88 -2.10 8.30 20.55
C ARG A 88 -2.42 7.21 19.52
N VAL A 89 -3.15 6.17 19.92
CA VAL A 89 -3.50 5.03 19.05
C VAL A 89 -4.97 4.69 19.24
N GLU A 90 -5.71 4.64 18.13
CA GLU A 90 -7.11 4.23 18.10
C GLU A 90 -7.30 3.13 17.05
N PHE A 91 -8.09 2.11 17.38
CA PHE A 91 -8.49 1.04 16.48
C PHE A 91 -9.91 1.26 15.98
N LYS A 92 -10.13 0.95 14.70
CA LYS A 92 -11.46 0.92 14.11
C LYS A 92 -11.56 -0.28 13.17
N SER A 93 -12.65 -1.02 13.30
CA SER A 93 -12.87 -2.22 12.47
C SER A 93 -12.99 -1.89 10.98
N SER A 94 -13.51 -0.71 10.64
CA SER A 94 -13.84 -0.35 9.25
C SER A 94 -14.14 1.15 9.13
N ILE A 95 -14.01 1.71 7.91
CA ILE A 95 -14.38 3.12 7.65
C ILE A 95 -15.87 3.32 7.45
N ARG A 96 -16.58 2.32 6.92
CA ARG A 96 -18.00 2.48 6.54
C ARG A 96 -18.82 1.20 6.58
N TYR A 97 -18.22 0.01 6.54
CA TYR A 97 -18.94 -1.24 6.69
C TYR A 97 -19.29 -1.53 8.16
N ASP A 98 -20.59 -1.63 8.46
CA ASP A 98 -21.09 -2.05 9.77
C ASP A 98 -21.18 -3.58 9.81
N TYR A 99 -20.36 -4.22 10.64
CA TYR A 99 -20.31 -5.68 10.77
C TYR A 99 -21.56 -6.28 11.40
N ASN A 100 -22.29 -5.54 12.24
CA ASN A 100 -23.52 -6.00 12.88
C ASN A 100 -24.70 -5.95 11.90
N LYS A 101 -24.82 -4.83 11.16
CA LYS A 101 -25.91 -4.63 10.19
C LYS A 101 -25.59 -5.18 8.80
N LYS A 102 -24.35 -5.58 8.55
CA LYS A 102 -23.82 -6.05 7.25
C LYS A 102 -24.07 -5.08 6.09
N THR A 103 -24.13 -3.79 6.39
CA THR A 103 -24.45 -2.73 5.42
C THR A 103 -23.50 -1.54 5.59
N PRO A 104 -23.27 -0.75 4.53
CA PRO A 104 -22.51 0.48 4.63
C PRO A 104 -23.28 1.54 5.43
N SER A 105 -22.62 2.17 6.39
CA SER A 105 -23.14 3.22 7.27
C SER A 105 -22.31 4.50 7.14
N ARG A 106 -23.00 5.62 6.92
CA ARG A 106 -22.38 6.96 6.96
C ARG A 106 -22.01 7.38 8.37
N ASP A 107 -22.63 6.81 9.39
CA ASP A 107 -22.31 7.13 10.78
C ASP A 107 -20.90 6.67 11.14
N LEU A 108 -20.44 5.56 10.55
CA LEU A 108 -19.06 5.10 10.71
C LEU A 108 -18.06 6.07 10.07
N GLU A 109 -18.40 6.63 8.90
CA GLU A 109 -17.56 7.67 8.26
C GLU A 109 -17.42 8.90 9.17
N LEU A 110 -18.49 9.29 9.88
CA LEU A 110 -18.45 10.36 10.88
C LEU A 110 -17.62 10.00 12.11
N VAL A 111 -17.63 8.75 12.56
CA VAL A 111 -16.78 8.28 13.67
C VAL A 111 -15.29 8.38 13.29
N ILE A 112 -14.94 8.04 12.05
CA ILE A 112 -13.57 8.24 11.53
C ILE A 112 -13.20 9.72 11.53
N ALA A 113 -14.04 10.58 10.98
CA ALA A 113 -13.79 12.01 10.96
C ALA A 113 -13.65 12.60 12.37
N LYS A 114 -14.52 12.22 13.31
CA LYS A 114 -14.45 12.61 14.74
C LYS A 114 -13.10 12.23 15.35
N THR A 115 -12.64 11.01 15.08
CA THR A 115 -11.37 10.49 15.60
C THR A 115 -10.19 11.29 15.07
N ILE A 116 -10.19 11.58 13.77
CA ILE A 116 -9.16 12.41 13.12
C ILE A 116 -9.11 13.80 13.77
N VAL A 117 -10.26 14.49 13.89
CA VAL A 117 -10.33 15.80 14.56
C VAL A 117 -9.80 15.74 16.00
N GLY A 118 -10.19 14.72 16.75
CA GLY A 118 -9.70 14.51 18.12
C GLY A 118 -8.17 14.43 18.19
N PHE A 119 -7.54 13.65 17.31
CA PHE A 119 -6.08 13.56 17.25
C PHE A 119 -5.43 14.90 16.82
N MET A 120 -6.00 15.55 15.80
CA MET A 120 -5.48 16.82 15.28
C MET A 120 -5.47 17.92 16.34
N ASN A 121 -6.49 17.98 17.21
CA ASN A 121 -6.58 18.97 18.28
C ASN A 121 -5.79 18.63 19.55
N SER A 122 -5.26 17.40 19.65
CA SER A 122 -4.48 16.93 20.80
C SER A 122 -2.99 16.84 20.47
N ARG A 123 -2.36 15.65 20.51
CA ARG A 123 -0.92 15.46 20.24
C ARG A 123 -0.64 14.74 18.90
N GLY A 124 -1.64 14.66 18.03
CA GLY A 124 -1.62 13.73 16.89
C GLY A 124 -1.68 12.27 17.34
N GLY A 125 -1.60 11.35 16.38
CA GLY A 125 -1.67 9.92 16.67
C GLY A 125 -1.79 9.06 15.42
N LYS A 126 -2.03 7.77 15.65
CA LYS A 126 -2.26 6.75 14.63
C LYS A 126 -3.68 6.22 14.77
N LEU A 127 -4.44 6.29 13.69
CA LEU A 127 -5.69 5.57 13.54
C LEU A 127 -5.43 4.31 12.71
N ILE A 128 -5.62 3.15 13.32
CA ILE A 128 -5.46 1.84 12.66
C ILE A 128 -6.84 1.30 12.31
N ILE A 129 -7.04 1.01 11.02
CA ILE A 129 -8.32 0.58 10.47
C ILE A 129 -8.23 -0.83 9.88
N GLY A 130 -9.23 -1.65 10.18
CA GLY A 130 -9.23 -3.09 9.89
C GLY A 130 -8.83 -3.94 11.10
N VAL A 131 -8.89 -3.35 12.29
CA VAL A 131 -8.62 -4.01 13.59
C VAL A 131 -9.78 -3.70 14.52
N ASP A 132 -10.30 -4.68 15.24
CA ASP A 132 -11.37 -4.47 16.20
C ASP A 132 -10.86 -3.93 17.55
N ASP A 133 -11.78 -3.67 18.47
CA ASP A 133 -11.45 -3.15 19.80
C ASP A 133 -10.66 -4.16 20.67
N THR A 134 -10.63 -5.45 20.28
CA THR A 134 -9.88 -6.52 20.97
C THR A 134 -8.47 -6.71 20.40
N GLY A 135 -8.15 -6.08 19.27
CA GLY A 135 -6.89 -6.25 18.55
C GLY A 135 -6.93 -7.36 17.49
N GLU A 136 -8.09 -7.96 17.22
CA GLU A 136 -8.30 -8.91 16.13
C GLU A 136 -8.24 -8.20 14.78
N ILE A 137 -7.48 -8.78 13.84
CA ILE A 137 -7.31 -8.24 12.49
C ILE A 137 -8.47 -8.71 11.62
N LEU A 138 -9.37 -7.79 11.28
CA LEU A 138 -10.53 -8.04 10.43
C LEU A 138 -10.23 -7.80 8.94
N GLY A 139 -9.28 -6.91 8.66
CA GLY A 139 -8.94 -6.50 7.29
C GLY A 139 -9.88 -5.45 6.68
N LEU A 140 -9.57 -5.05 5.44
CA LEU A 140 -10.30 -4.00 4.71
C LEU A 140 -11.21 -4.52 3.59
N GLU A 141 -11.29 -5.84 3.40
CA GLU A 141 -11.99 -6.44 2.26
C GLU A 141 -13.49 -6.12 2.24
N SER A 142 -14.12 -6.03 3.40
CA SER A 142 -15.51 -5.63 3.54
C SER A 142 -15.74 -4.20 3.06
N ASP A 143 -14.84 -3.27 3.41
CA ASP A 143 -14.91 -1.89 2.96
C ASP A 143 -14.65 -1.76 1.47
N PHE A 144 -13.63 -2.44 0.91
CA PHE A 144 -13.32 -2.39 -0.53
C PHE A 144 -14.53 -2.76 -1.39
N LYS A 145 -15.34 -3.74 -0.96
CA LYS A 145 -16.56 -4.15 -1.68
C LYS A 145 -17.61 -3.05 -1.76
N THR A 146 -17.62 -2.11 -0.83
CA THR A 146 -18.58 -0.99 -0.80
C THR A 146 -18.17 0.19 -1.69
N LEU A 147 -16.90 0.24 -2.13
CA LEU A 147 -16.33 1.35 -2.88
C LEU A 147 -16.51 1.15 -4.39
N ARG A 148 -16.54 2.27 -5.12
CA ARG A 148 -16.57 2.25 -6.59
C ARG A 148 -15.31 1.60 -7.17
N HIS A 149 -14.15 1.95 -6.61
CA HIS A 149 -12.87 1.34 -6.92
C HIS A 149 -12.48 0.43 -5.75
N LYS A 150 -12.48 -0.88 -6.00
CA LYS A 150 -12.25 -1.92 -4.98
C LYS A 150 -10.76 -2.18 -4.76
N ASN A 151 -9.99 -1.11 -4.56
CA ASN A 151 -8.55 -1.15 -4.39
C ASN A 151 -8.11 -0.14 -3.32
N THR A 152 -6.81 -0.15 -3.00
CA THR A 152 -6.20 0.75 -2.00
C THR A 152 -6.35 2.22 -2.38
N ASP A 153 -6.19 2.56 -3.66
CA ASP A 153 -6.38 3.93 -4.17
C ASP A 153 -7.82 4.44 -3.94
N GLY A 154 -8.83 3.62 -4.23
CA GLY A 154 -10.23 3.96 -3.97
C GLY A 154 -10.52 4.19 -2.48
N TYR A 155 -9.86 3.43 -1.61
CA TYR A 155 -10.01 3.54 -0.16
C TYR A 155 -9.33 4.78 0.41
N GLU A 156 -8.10 5.07 -0.04
CA GLU A 156 -7.37 6.28 0.31
C GLU A 156 -8.15 7.54 -0.11
N ARG A 157 -8.66 7.55 -1.35
CA ARG A 157 -9.54 8.63 -1.82
C ARG A 157 -10.78 8.79 -0.95
N LYS A 158 -11.36 7.69 -0.47
CA LYS A 158 -12.53 7.75 0.41
C LYS A 158 -12.19 8.36 1.78
N ILE A 159 -11.03 8.04 2.35
CA ILE A 159 -10.55 8.69 3.58
C ILE A 159 -10.42 10.21 3.37
N PHE A 160 -9.76 10.63 2.29
CA PHE A 160 -9.59 12.06 2.01
C PHE A 160 -10.91 12.76 1.69
N GLU A 161 -11.88 12.07 1.08
CA GLU A 161 -13.24 12.58 0.90
C GLU A 161 -13.93 12.79 2.26
N ILE A 162 -13.78 11.85 3.21
CA ILE A 162 -14.32 11.98 4.58
C ILE A 162 -13.69 13.19 5.28
N ILE A 163 -12.38 13.37 5.19
CA ILE A 163 -11.67 14.51 5.77
C ILE A 163 -12.15 15.83 5.14
N ALA A 164 -12.21 15.90 3.81
CA ALA A 164 -12.59 17.11 3.10
C ALA A 164 -14.03 17.53 3.39
N ASN A 165 -14.97 16.57 3.41
CA ASN A 165 -16.39 16.85 3.59
C ASN A 165 -16.77 17.17 5.04
N ASN A 166 -16.11 16.56 6.03
CA ASN A 166 -16.50 16.68 7.43
C ASN A 166 -15.59 17.59 8.26
N ILE A 167 -14.37 17.91 7.80
CA ILE A 167 -13.41 18.69 8.57
C ILE A 167 -12.96 19.91 7.76
N GLY A 168 -12.55 19.68 6.52
CA GLY A 168 -12.10 20.71 5.59
C GLY A 168 -10.89 20.25 4.77
N GLN A 169 -10.84 20.70 3.52
CA GLN A 169 -9.83 20.25 2.56
C GLN A 169 -8.39 20.63 2.95
N GLN A 170 -8.22 21.72 3.71
CA GLN A 170 -6.91 22.17 4.21
C GLN A 170 -6.23 21.16 5.14
N TYR A 171 -7.00 20.27 5.76
CA TYR A 171 -6.47 19.27 6.70
C TYR A 171 -6.00 17.99 6.02
N SER A 172 -6.33 17.77 4.74
CA SER A 172 -5.91 16.57 4.02
C SER A 172 -4.38 16.42 3.96
N PHE A 173 -3.62 17.51 3.87
CA PHE A 173 -2.15 17.47 3.79
C PHE A 173 -1.46 17.02 5.08
N LYS A 174 -2.16 17.06 6.23
CA LYS A 174 -1.62 16.68 7.55
C LYS A 174 -1.89 15.23 7.93
N ASN A 175 -2.50 14.47 7.03
CA ASN A 175 -2.89 13.08 7.25
C ASN A 175 -2.17 12.21 6.21
N HIS A 176 -1.34 11.29 6.68
CA HIS A 176 -0.64 10.35 5.81
C HIS A 176 -1.31 8.98 5.91
N VAL A 177 -1.74 8.44 4.78
CA VAL A 177 -2.41 7.13 4.70
C VAL A 177 -1.42 6.10 4.20
N SER A 178 -1.30 4.99 4.92
CA SER A 178 -0.43 3.87 4.55
C SER A 178 -1.18 2.55 4.70
N PHE A 179 -0.81 1.57 3.87
CA PHE A 179 -1.44 0.25 3.86
C PHE A 179 -0.39 -0.82 4.15
N HIS A 180 -0.73 -1.76 5.02
CA HIS A 180 0.16 -2.81 5.46
C HIS A 180 -0.54 -4.16 5.43
N GLN A 181 0.14 -5.19 4.93
CA GLN A 181 -0.35 -6.57 4.98
C GLN A 181 0.04 -7.18 6.33
N ILE A 182 -0.91 -7.60 7.15
CA ILE A 182 -0.68 -8.17 8.47
C ILE A 182 -1.53 -9.43 8.60
N GLN A 183 -0.91 -10.57 8.96
CA GLN A 183 -1.57 -11.88 9.06
C GLN A 183 -2.35 -12.31 7.79
N GLY A 184 -1.94 -11.85 6.62
CA GLY A 184 -2.62 -12.15 5.35
C GLY A 184 -3.78 -11.21 5.02
N GLU A 185 -4.16 -10.32 5.93
CA GLU A 185 -5.16 -9.27 5.73
C GLU A 185 -4.51 -7.90 5.49
N LYS A 186 -5.23 -6.98 4.85
CA LYS A 186 -4.77 -5.59 4.70
C LYS A 186 -5.30 -4.74 5.84
N VAL A 187 -4.45 -3.91 6.42
CA VAL A 187 -4.75 -2.92 7.45
C VAL A 187 -4.36 -1.54 6.94
N CYS A 188 -5.15 -0.52 7.24
CA CYS A 188 -4.85 0.88 6.92
C CYS A 188 -4.36 1.58 8.18
N VAL A 189 -3.27 2.33 8.07
CA VAL A 189 -2.75 3.19 9.15
C VAL A 189 -2.80 4.63 8.65
N VAL A 190 -3.56 5.45 9.36
CA VAL A 190 -3.62 6.90 9.14
C VAL A 190 -2.79 7.58 10.21
N ASP A 191 -1.67 8.14 9.78
CA ASP A 191 -0.80 8.99 10.59
C ASP A 191 -1.35 10.42 10.60
N ILE A 192 -1.77 10.87 11.78
CA ILE A 192 -2.47 12.14 11.97
C ILE A 192 -1.56 13.09 12.73
N GLU A 193 -1.17 14.18 12.08
CA GLU A 193 -0.33 15.20 12.71
C GLU A 193 -1.16 16.16 13.57
N ASN A 194 -0.50 16.72 14.59
CA ASN A 194 -1.10 17.78 15.38
C ASN A 194 -1.30 19.05 14.52
N SER A 195 -2.48 19.65 14.57
CA SER A 195 -2.76 20.88 13.88
C SER A 195 -2.56 22.09 14.79
N PRO A 196 -1.68 23.07 14.46
CA PRO A 196 -1.56 24.32 15.21
C PRO A 196 -2.87 25.10 15.29
N GLU A 197 -3.68 25.05 14.22
CA GLU A 197 -5.00 25.65 14.18
C GLU A 197 -6.08 24.65 14.65
N PRO A 198 -7.13 25.11 15.35
CA PRO A 198 -8.23 24.26 15.79
C PRO A 198 -8.97 23.65 14.60
N ALA A 199 -9.09 22.32 14.59
CA ALA A 199 -9.91 21.59 13.64
C ALA A 199 -11.32 21.38 14.21
N TYR A 200 -12.34 21.53 13.39
CA TYR A 200 -13.74 21.33 13.78
C TYR A 200 -14.37 20.26 12.90
N LEU A 201 -15.30 19.49 13.48
CA LEU A 201 -16.13 18.56 12.73
C LEU A 201 -17.44 19.25 12.33
N SER A 202 -17.73 19.29 11.04
CA SER A 202 -18.99 19.76 10.46
C SER A 202 -20.05 18.67 10.58
N LYS A 203 -21.13 18.95 11.31
CA LYS A 203 -22.31 18.10 11.45
C LYS A 203 -23.55 18.88 11.01
N GLY A 204 -23.79 18.90 9.71
CA GLY A 204 -24.84 19.72 9.11
C GLY A 204 -24.48 21.20 9.21
N GLU A 205 -25.34 22.00 9.84
CA GLU A 205 -25.10 23.44 10.05
C GLU A 205 -24.22 23.74 11.26
N ASN A 206 -24.04 22.77 12.17
CA ASN A 206 -23.26 22.94 13.39
C ASN A 206 -21.83 22.45 13.22
N THR A 207 -20.90 23.14 13.87
CA THR A 207 -19.51 22.69 14.02
C THR A 207 -19.26 22.27 15.47
N VAL A 208 -18.55 21.17 15.65
CA VAL A 208 -18.25 20.63 16.99
C VAL A 208 -16.75 20.48 17.13
N PHE A 209 -16.21 20.99 18.24
CA PHE A 209 -14.82 20.81 18.60
C PHE A 209 -14.65 19.50 19.36
N PHE A 210 -13.75 18.65 18.91
CA PHE A 210 -13.40 17.40 19.58
C PHE A 210 -11.94 17.43 20.03
N THR A 211 -11.68 16.92 21.24
CA THR A 211 -10.33 16.69 21.76
C THR A 211 -10.23 15.27 22.29
N ARG A 212 -9.02 14.69 22.27
CA ARG A 212 -8.75 13.45 22.99
C ARG A 212 -8.45 13.73 24.45
N ASN A 213 -9.08 12.97 25.32
CA ASN A 213 -8.79 12.89 26.74
C ASN A 213 -8.55 11.42 27.11
N GLY A 214 -7.28 11.04 27.29
CA GLY A 214 -6.90 9.63 27.39
C GLY A 214 -7.23 8.88 26.10
N ASN A 215 -7.90 7.73 26.22
CA ASN A 215 -8.34 6.93 25.07
C ASN A 215 -9.69 7.39 24.47
N ALA A 216 -10.36 8.40 25.02
CA ALA A 216 -11.67 8.83 24.58
C ALA A 216 -11.62 10.14 23.80
N THR A 217 -12.47 10.26 22.77
CA THR A 217 -12.68 11.52 22.03
C THR A 217 -13.93 12.22 22.53
N CYS A 218 -13.75 13.36 23.20
CA CYS A 218 -14.80 14.13 23.88
C CYS A 218 -15.13 15.42 23.12
N PRO A 219 -16.42 15.76 22.94
CA PRO A 219 -16.80 17.08 22.47
C PRO A 219 -16.57 18.12 23.57
N LEU A 220 -16.11 19.32 23.20
CA LEU A 220 -16.07 20.46 24.10
C LEU A 220 -17.18 21.45 23.75
N THR A 221 -17.73 22.08 24.78
CA THR A 221 -18.60 23.25 24.62
C THR A 221 -17.80 24.45 24.12
N VAL A 222 -18.48 25.50 23.66
CA VAL A 222 -17.82 26.73 23.20
C VAL A 222 -16.93 27.32 24.31
N LYS A 223 -17.42 27.34 25.55
CA LYS A 223 -16.66 27.84 26.70
C LYS A 223 -15.38 27.02 26.93
N GLU A 224 -15.52 25.70 27.04
CA GLU A 224 -14.38 24.79 27.25
C GLU A 224 -13.39 24.84 26.08
N THR A 225 -13.87 25.05 24.86
CA THR A 225 -13.02 25.19 23.66
C THR A 225 -12.15 26.44 23.76
N VAL A 226 -12.73 27.59 24.13
CA VAL A 226 -11.97 28.83 24.32
C VAL A 226 -10.91 28.66 25.42
N GLU A 227 -11.31 28.12 26.57
CA GLU A 227 -10.40 27.83 27.70
C GLU A 227 -9.27 26.87 27.28
N TYR A 228 -9.59 25.81 26.54
CA TYR A 228 -8.60 24.86 26.04
C TYR A 228 -7.61 25.49 25.06
N LEU A 229 -8.09 26.34 24.14
CA LEU A 229 -7.24 27.03 23.17
C LEU A 229 -6.34 28.07 23.83
N GLU A 230 -6.77 28.69 24.92
CA GLU A 230 -5.93 29.58 25.73
C GLU A 230 -4.83 28.82 26.47
N MET A 231 -5.13 27.67 27.07
CA MET A 231 -4.14 26.83 27.75
C MET A 231 -3.09 26.23 26.79
N ARG A 232 -3.42 26.13 25.50
CA ARG A 232 -2.56 25.54 24.47
C ARG A 232 -1.53 26.53 23.90
N LYS A 233 -1.73 27.84 24.08
CA LYS A 233 -0.78 28.89 23.65
C LYS A 233 0.44 28.92 24.56
#